data_AF-D6TBM6-F1
#
_entry.id   AF-D6TBM6-F1
#
_cell.length_a   1.000
_cell.length_b   1.000
_cell.length_c   1.000
_cell.angle_alpha   90.00
_cell.angle_beta   90.00
_cell.angle_gamma   90.00
#
_symmetry.space_group_name_H-M   'P 1'
#
loop_
_entity.id
_entity.type
_entity.pdbx_description
1 polymer ?
#
loop_
_entity_poly.entity_id
_entity_poly.type
_entity_poly.pdbx_seq_one_letter_code
_entity_poly.pdbx_strand_id
1 'polypeptide(L)'
;MTHYRILANAPETDVCRLASLVMNDYPREQVKILRGPSLGLVMLRMRETVANSLFNAGEVLVTEVRLELNGQFGFGMVIGDRPRHALAIALVDAALRQEGATAARLLLELEALDQHIAAHNRQEQLLALATKVEFERM
;
A
#
# COMPACT_ATOMS: atom_id res chain seq x y z
N MET A 1 1.48 10.87 -2.88
CA MET A 1 0.72 9.65 -3.23
C MET A 1 1.52 8.61 -4.03
N THR A 2 2.75 8.90 -4.46
CA THR A 2 3.52 8.04 -5.40
C THR A 2 3.92 6.67 -4.84
N HIS A 3 4.20 6.55 -3.53
CA HIS A 3 4.73 5.31 -2.94
C HIS A 3 3.67 4.36 -2.40
N TYR A 4 2.40 4.75 -2.49
CA TYR A 4 1.30 3.99 -1.89
C TYR A 4 1.14 2.59 -2.50
N ARG A 5 1.40 2.46 -3.81
CA ARG A 5 1.42 1.15 -4.51
C ARG A 5 2.41 0.18 -3.85
N ILE A 6 3.60 0.66 -3.48
CA ILE A 6 4.64 -0.18 -2.88
C ILE A 6 4.16 -0.62 -1.49
N LEU A 7 3.77 0.34 -0.66
CA LEU A 7 3.32 0.10 0.71
C LEU A 7 2.12 -0.86 0.78
N ALA A 8 1.13 -0.73 -0.10
CA ALA A 8 -0.05 -1.58 -0.08
C ALA A 8 0.20 -3.02 -0.57
N ASN A 9 1.19 -3.23 -1.44
CA ASN A 9 1.51 -4.53 -2.04
C ASN A 9 2.72 -5.22 -1.38
N ALA A 10 3.47 -4.51 -0.54
CA ALA A 10 4.54 -5.08 0.26
C ALA A 10 3.99 -5.99 1.37
N PRO A 11 4.77 -6.99 1.82
CA PRO A 11 4.45 -7.74 3.03
C PRO A 11 4.30 -6.82 4.25
N GLU A 12 3.35 -7.13 5.14
CA GLU A 12 3.10 -6.34 6.37
C GLU A 12 4.36 -6.20 7.22
N THR A 13 5.21 -7.23 7.26
CA THR A 13 6.47 -7.24 8.01
C THR A 13 7.43 -6.14 7.55
N ASP A 14 7.54 -5.92 6.24
CA ASP A 14 8.45 -4.91 5.69
C ASP A 14 7.94 -3.50 5.94
N VAL A 15 6.63 -3.30 5.80
CA VAL A 15 6.01 -2.00 6.08
C VAL A 15 6.06 -1.68 7.57
N CYS A 16 5.87 -2.67 8.45
CA CYS A 16 6.07 -2.51 9.89
C CYS A 16 7.52 -2.18 10.25
N ARG A 17 8.50 -2.75 9.54
CA ARG A 17 9.92 -2.41 9.70
C ARG A 17 10.18 -0.94 9.33
N LEU A 18 9.63 -0.47 8.20
CA LEU A 18 9.73 0.94 7.81
C LEU A 18 9.07 1.87 8.84
N ALA A 19 7.87 1.52 9.31
CA ALA A 19 7.19 2.26 10.37
C ALA A 19 8.03 2.30 11.66
N SER A 20 8.75 1.23 11.98
CA SER A 20 9.66 1.21 13.15
C SER A 20 10.83 2.19 12.99
N LEU A 21 11.36 2.37 11.78
CA LEU A 21 12.36 3.41 11.51
C LEU A 21 11.83 4.82 11.79
N VAL A 22 10.57 5.08 11.42
CA VAL A 22 9.90 6.35 11.74
C VAL A 22 9.76 6.51 13.25
N MET A 23 9.31 5.49 13.96
CA MET A 23 9.13 5.55 15.42
C MET A 23 10.45 5.70 16.21
N ASN A 24 11.60 5.43 15.59
CA ASN A 24 12.90 5.67 16.23
C ASN A 24 13.33 7.14 16.11
N ASP A 25 12.96 7.80 15.02
CA ASP A 25 13.34 9.20 14.75
C ASP A 25 12.31 10.18 15.34
N TYR A 26 11.06 9.75 15.50
CA TYR A 26 9.97 10.55 16.04
C TYR A 26 9.42 9.97 17.35
N PRO A 27 9.30 10.77 18.41
CA PRO A 27 8.76 10.33 19.68
C PRO A 27 7.26 10.02 19.56
N ARG A 28 6.77 9.06 20.35
CA ARG A 28 5.38 8.56 20.28
C ARG A 28 4.34 9.64 20.49
N GLU A 29 4.67 10.65 21.28
CA GLU A 29 3.82 11.79 21.62
C GLU A 29 3.51 12.67 20.40
N GLN A 30 4.33 12.59 19.34
CA GLN A 30 4.09 13.30 18.08
C GLN A 30 3.15 12.55 17.15
N VAL A 31 2.76 11.32 17.46
CA VAL A 31 1.80 10.53 16.70
C VAL A 31 0.41 10.69 17.30
N LYS A 32 -0.49 11.31 16.53
CA LYS A 32 -1.89 11.47 16.91
C LYS A 32 -2.78 10.72 15.93
N ILE A 33 -3.48 9.70 16.41
CA ILE A 33 -4.49 9.00 15.61
C ILE A 33 -5.72 9.92 15.47
N LEU A 34 -6.07 10.28 14.25
CA LEU A 34 -7.21 11.13 13.94
C LEU A 34 -8.48 10.30 13.71
N ARG A 35 -8.34 9.13 13.07
CA ARG A 35 -9.41 8.16 12.85
C ARG A 35 -8.86 6.75 12.64
N GLY A 36 -9.58 5.75 13.14
CA GLY A 36 -9.28 4.34 12.91
C GLY A 36 -8.27 3.77 13.91
N PRO A 37 -7.83 2.51 13.75
CA PRO A 37 -8.14 1.61 12.63
C PRO A 37 -9.63 1.28 12.57
N SER A 38 -10.24 1.49 11.40
CA SER A 38 -11.66 1.21 11.18
C SER A 38 -11.86 0.37 9.94
N LEU A 39 -12.71 -0.65 10.06
CA LEU A 39 -13.16 -1.44 8.92
C LEU A 39 -14.15 -0.63 8.08
N GLY A 40 -14.05 -0.80 6.78
CA GLY A 40 -14.94 -0.19 5.80
C GLY A 40 -15.13 -1.09 4.59
N LEU A 41 -16.07 -0.71 3.74
CA LEU A 41 -16.36 -1.41 2.50
C LEU A 41 -16.15 -0.42 1.34
N VAL A 42 -15.40 -0.86 0.34
CA VAL A 42 -15.19 -0.10 -0.90
C VAL A 42 -15.94 -0.79 -2.02
N MET A 43 -16.86 -0.08 -2.66
CA MET A 43 -17.61 -0.58 -3.81
C MET A 43 -16.67 -0.88 -4.99
N LEU A 44 -16.61 -2.15 -5.40
CA LEU A 44 -15.88 -2.58 -6.59
C LEU A 44 -16.67 -2.19 -7.83
N ARG A 45 -16.15 -1.23 -8.59
CA ARG A 45 -16.75 -0.81 -9.86
C ARG A 45 -16.03 -1.48 -11.02
N MET A 46 -16.80 -2.20 -11.82
CA MET A 46 -16.38 -2.81 -13.07
C MET A 46 -16.95 -2.03 -14.26
N ARG A 47 -16.24 -2.11 -15.39
CA ARG A 47 -16.74 -1.66 -16.68
C ARG A 47 -17.04 -2.90 -17.52
N GLU A 48 -18.29 -3.07 -17.91
CA GLU A 48 -18.71 -4.19 -18.76
C GLU A 48 -18.18 -3.99 -20.19
N THR A 49 -17.71 -5.05 -20.84
CA THR A 49 -17.03 -4.95 -22.15
C THR A 49 -17.97 -4.78 -23.33
N VAL A 50 -19.23 -5.22 -23.24
CA VAL A 50 -20.19 -5.16 -24.36
C VAL A 50 -20.81 -3.77 -24.48
N ALA A 51 -21.49 -3.31 -23.42
CA ALA A 51 -22.19 -2.03 -23.42
C ALA A 51 -21.33 -0.85 -22.92
N ASN A 52 -20.09 -1.10 -22.47
CA ASN A 52 -19.19 -0.11 -21.85
C ASN A 52 -19.83 0.63 -20.64
N SER A 53 -20.73 -0.05 -19.94
CA SER A 53 -21.49 0.48 -18.81
C SER A 53 -20.70 0.33 -17.50
N LEU A 54 -21.00 1.17 -16.50
CA LEU A 54 -20.49 0.99 -15.13
C LEU A 54 -21.39 0.02 -14.37
N PHE A 55 -20.78 -0.97 -13.71
CA PHE A 55 -21.45 -1.97 -12.90
C PHE A 55 -20.79 -2.05 -11.52
N ASN A 56 -21.61 -2.12 -10.47
CA ASN A 56 -21.14 -2.33 -9.11
C ASN A 56 -21.07 -3.84 -8.83
N ALA A 57 -19.87 -4.40 -8.86
CA ALA A 57 -19.62 -5.85 -8.79
C ALA A 57 -19.56 -6.41 -7.36
N GLY A 58 -19.85 -5.57 -6.35
CA GLY A 58 -19.81 -5.93 -4.94
C GLY A 58 -18.93 -4.98 -4.14
N GLU A 59 -18.54 -5.41 -2.94
CA GLU A 59 -17.78 -4.60 -1.99
C GLU A 59 -16.52 -5.35 -1.53
N VAL A 60 -15.46 -4.59 -1.26
CA VAL A 60 -14.20 -5.11 -0.73
C VAL A 60 -14.03 -4.57 0.69
N LEU A 61 -13.80 -5.48 1.65
CA LEU A 61 -13.43 -5.13 3.01
C LEU A 61 -12.06 -4.44 3.00
N VAL A 62 -11.98 -3.28 3.64
CA VAL A 62 -10.74 -2.54 3.84
C VAL A 62 -10.60 -2.12 5.30
N THR A 63 -9.35 -1.93 5.74
CA THR A 63 -9.04 -1.24 6.99
C THR A 63 -8.45 0.13 6.67
N GLU A 64 -9.03 1.21 7.18
CA GLU A 64 -8.51 2.58 7.03
C GLU A 64 -8.00 3.16 8.36
N VAL A 65 -6.93 3.96 8.27
CA VAL A 65 -6.34 4.73 9.36
C VAL A 65 -5.99 6.13 8.83
N ARG A 66 -6.34 7.16 9.62
CA ARG A 66 -5.87 8.53 9.45
C ARG A 66 -5.14 8.94 10.73
N LEU A 67 -3.94 9.46 10.57
CA LEU A 67 -3.15 9.96 11.69
C LEU A 67 -2.45 11.27 11.32
N GLU A 68 -1.86 11.90 12.31
CA GLU A 68 -0.94 13.02 12.19
C GLU A 68 0.37 12.62 12.87
N LEU A 69 1.50 12.94 12.23
CA LEU A 69 2.84 12.76 12.77
C LEU A 69 3.55 14.12 12.67
N ASN A 70 3.88 14.73 13.81
CA ASN A 70 4.60 16.01 13.86
C ASN A 70 3.94 17.09 12.97
N GLY A 71 2.61 17.23 13.05
CA GLY A 71 1.85 18.18 12.23
C GLY A 71 1.58 17.74 10.78
N GLN A 72 2.14 16.62 10.32
CA GLN A 72 1.88 16.09 8.98
C GLN A 72 0.84 14.98 8.99
N PHE A 73 -0.16 15.10 8.13
CA PHE A 73 -1.19 14.07 7.96
C PHE A 73 -0.60 12.81 7.33
N GLY A 74 -1.13 11.65 7.73
CA GLY A 74 -0.84 10.33 7.20
C GLY A 74 -2.12 9.54 6.94
N PHE A 75 -2.15 8.80 5.83
CA PHE A 75 -3.27 7.95 5.48
C PHE A 75 -2.80 6.55 5.10
N GLY A 76 -3.50 5.55 5.62
CA GLY A 76 -3.26 4.15 5.31
C GLY A 76 -4.58 3.40 5.14
N MET A 77 -4.67 2.63 4.08
CA MET A 77 -5.83 1.81 3.73
C MET A 77 -5.38 0.54 3.00
N VAL A 78 -5.77 -0.60 3.52
CA VAL A 78 -5.40 -1.90 2.99
C VAL A 78 -6.63 -2.78 2.84
N ILE A 79 -6.61 -3.68 1.86
CA ILE A 79 -7.63 -4.72 1.72
C ILE A 79 -7.54 -5.69 2.90
N GLY A 80 -8.70 -6.09 3.43
CA GLY A 80 -8.87 -7.00 4.56
C GLY A 80 -8.87 -6.30 5.93
N ASP A 81 -9.06 -7.09 6.97
CA ASP A 81 -8.88 -6.68 8.38
C ASP A 81 -7.40 -6.75 8.76
N ARG A 82 -6.65 -5.68 8.46
CA ARG A 82 -5.20 -5.59 8.66
C ARG A 82 -4.84 -4.24 9.31
N PRO A 83 -5.22 -4.02 10.58
CA PRO A 83 -5.06 -2.73 11.27
C PRO A 83 -3.59 -2.35 11.47
N ARG A 84 -2.72 -3.33 11.74
CA ARG A 84 -1.28 -3.10 11.89
C ARG A 84 -0.67 -2.59 10.59
N HIS A 85 -1.00 -3.24 9.48
CA HIS A 85 -0.52 -2.82 8.17
C HIS A 85 -1.05 -1.42 7.81
N ALA A 86 -2.36 -1.16 7.96
CA ALA A 86 -2.94 0.16 7.69
C ALA A 86 -2.26 1.28 8.50
N LEU A 87 -2.02 1.03 9.80
CA LEU A 87 -1.33 1.99 10.68
C LEU A 87 0.11 2.24 10.23
N ALA A 88 0.84 1.18 9.88
CA ALA A 88 2.22 1.28 9.42
C ALA A 88 2.31 2.08 8.11
N ILE A 89 1.39 1.87 7.15
CA ILE A 89 1.28 2.68 5.94
C ILE A 89 1.02 4.14 6.28
N ALA A 90 0.05 4.42 7.15
CA ALA A 90 -0.30 5.79 7.50
C ALA A 90 0.87 6.54 8.14
N LEU A 91 1.67 5.85 8.96
CA LEU A 91 2.84 6.44 9.61
C LEU A 91 3.95 6.75 8.60
N VAL A 92 4.27 5.80 7.72
CA VAL A 92 5.26 6.00 6.66
C VAL A 92 4.82 7.10 5.69
N ASP A 93 3.54 7.14 5.33
CA ASP A 93 2.95 8.18 4.48
C ASP A 93 3.06 9.58 5.11
N ALA A 94 2.85 9.72 6.43
CA ALA A 94 3.08 10.98 7.13
C ALA A 94 4.57 11.37 7.17
N ALA A 95 5.45 10.42 7.47
CA ALA A 95 6.89 10.66 7.55
C ALA A 95 7.50 11.05 6.19
N LEU A 96 7.02 10.48 5.08
CA LEU A 96 7.44 10.86 3.73
C LEU A 96 7.03 12.28 3.33
N ARG A 97 6.00 12.85 3.98
CA ARG A 97 5.61 14.25 3.79
C ARG A 97 6.44 15.21 4.62
N GLN A 98 7.21 14.71 5.58
CA GLN A 98 8.23 15.50 6.25
C GLN A 98 9.47 15.55 5.36
N GLU A 99 10.10 16.71 5.28
CA GLU A 99 11.42 16.83 4.67
C GLU A 99 12.50 16.39 5.67
N GLY A 100 13.61 15.83 5.19
CA GLY A 100 14.78 15.50 6.02
C GLY A 100 15.31 14.08 5.86
N ALA A 101 16.20 13.70 6.78
CA ALA A 101 16.96 12.46 6.71
C ALA A 101 16.08 11.20 6.78
N THR A 102 15.04 11.21 7.60
CA THR A 102 14.12 10.07 7.75
C THR A 102 13.38 9.80 6.44
N ALA A 103 12.85 10.84 5.80
CA ALA A 103 12.17 10.71 4.51
C ALA A 103 13.13 10.22 3.41
N ALA A 104 14.35 10.75 3.35
CA ALA A 104 15.37 10.28 2.40
C ALA A 104 15.71 8.79 2.61
N ARG A 105 15.88 8.35 3.86
CA ARG A 105 16.11 6.94 4.20
C ARG A 105 14.92 6.06 3.79
N LEU A 106 13.69 6.50 4.07
CA LEU A 106 12.49 5.78 3.66
C LEU A 106 12.38 5.62 2.15
N LEU A 107 12.72 6.66 1.37
CA LEU A 107 12.70 6.60 -0.09
C LEU A 107 13.67 5.55 -0.65
N LEU A 108 14.88 5.46 -0.10
CA LEU A 108 15.85 4.42 -0.49
C LEU A 108 15.34 3.01 -0.18
N GLU A 109 14.77 2.81 1.01
CA GLU A 109 14.20 1.52 1.41
C GLU A 109 12.98 1.14 0.57
N LEU A 110 12.15 2.12 0.19
CA LEU A 110 11.00 1.91 -0.68
C LEU A 110 11.41 1.55 -2.11
N GLU A 111 12.48 2.14 -2.62
CA GLU A 111 13.03 1.77 -3.93
C GLU A 111 13.53 0.32 -3.92
N ALA A 112 14.25 -0.10 -2.88
CA ALA A 112 14.66 -1.49 -2.71
C ALA A 112 13.44 -2.43 -2.64
N LEU A 113 12.41 -2.08 -1.87
CA LEU A 113 11.18 -2.87 -1.79
C LEU A 113 10.45 -2.96 -3.12
N ASP A 114 10.39 -1.89 -3.91
CA ASP A 114 9.74 -1.92 -5.23
C ASP A 114 10.48 -2.85 -6.19
N GLN A 115 11.81 -2.89 -6.15
CA GLN A 115 12.61 -3.82 -6.93
C GLN A 115 12.32 -5.27 -6.53
N HIS A 116 12.19 -5.57 -5.23
CA HIS A 116 11.80 -6.89 -4.75
C HIS A 116 10.40 -7.30 -5.22
N ILE A 117 9.41 -6.40 -5.12
CA ILE A 117 8.04 -6.64 -5.59
C ILE A 117 8.03 -6.89 -7.11
N ALA A 118 8.77 -6.08 -7.87
CA ALA A 118 8.88 -6.23 -9.32
C ALA A 118 9.53 -7.56 -9.73
N ALA A 119 10.58 -7.98 -9.01
CA ALA A 119 11.23 -9.28 -9.24
C ALA A 119 10.27 -10.45 -8.96
N HIS A 120 9.54 -10.40 -7.85
CA HIS A 120 8.54 -11.41 -7.51
C HIS A 120 7.42 -11.48 -8.55
N ASN A 121 6.86 -10.34 -8.94
CA ASN A 121 5.82 -10.27 -9.98
C ASN A 121 6.32 -10.81 -11.33
N ARG A 122 7.58 -10.57 -11.69
CA ARG A 122 8.18 -11.11 -12.92
C ARG A 122 8.28 -12.64 -12.87
N GLN A 123 8.61 -13.21 -11.71
CA GLN A 123 8.66 -14.66 -11.54
C GLN A 123 7.27 -15.28 -11.73
N GLU A 124 6.23 -14.70 -11.12
CA GLU A 124 4.84 -15.13 -11.31
C GLU A 124 4.41 -15.04 -12.78
N GLN A 125 4.79 -13.96 -13.48
CA GLN A 125 4.51 -13.81 -14.91
C GLN A 125 5.18 -14.89 -15.76
N LEU A 126 6.43 -15.27 -15.46
CA LEU A 126 7.11 -16.35 -16.16
C LEU A 126 6.42 -17.70 -15.99
N LEU A 127 5.92 -17.99 -14.77
CA LEU A 127 5.14 -19.20 -14.50
C LEU A 127 3.83 -19.20 -15.30
N ALA A 128 3.12 -18.07 -15.34
CA ALA A 128 1.90 -17.95 -16.15
C ALA A 128 2.19 -18.11 -17.65
N LEU A 129 3.28 -17.53 -18.16
CA LEU A 129 3.70 -17.65 -19.56
C LEU A 129 4.04 -19.09 -19.96
N ALA A 130 4.52 -19.92 -19.03
CA ALA A 130 4.75 -21.34 -19.29
C ALA A 130 3.47 -22.12 -19.62
N THR A 131 2.29 -21.58 -19.28
CA THR A 131 0.97 -22.16 -19.62
C THR A 131 0.32 -21.53 -20.85
N LYS A 132 1.03 -20.64 -21.56
CA LYS A 132 0.51 -19.96 -22.74
C LYS A 132 0.42 -20.93 -23.92
N VAL A 133 -0.76 -21.06 -24.51
CA VAL A 133 -0.97 -21.81 -25.76
C VAL A 133 -0.70 -20.90 -26.95
N GLU A 134 0.13 -21.36 -27.89
CA GLU A 134 0.38 -20.67 -29.16
C GLU A 134 -0.49 -21.28 -30.26
N PHE A 135 -1.21 -20.42 -30.98
CA PHE A 135 -2.02 -20.80 -32.15
C PHE A 135 -1.42 -20.15 -33.39
N GLU A 136 -1.16 -20.95 -34.42
CA GLU A 136 -0.83 -20.46 -35.76
C GLU A 136 -2.11 -20.40 -36.61
N ARG A 137 -2.30 -19.34 -37.41
CA ARG A 137 -3.34 -19.29 -38.44
C ARG A 137 -2.72 -19.71 -39.77
N MET A 138 -3.33 -20.72 -40.40
CA MET A 138 -3.09 -21.07 -41.81
C MET A 138 -3.58 -19.98 -42.75
#